data_AF-A0A9X1X0Y6-F1
#
_entry.id   AF-A0A9X1X0Y6-F1
#
_cell.length_a   1.000
_cell.length_b   1.000
_cell.length_c   1.000
_cell.angle_alpha   90.00
_cell.angle_beta   90.00
_cell.angle_gamma   90.00
#
_symmetry.space_group_name_H-M   'P 1'
#
loop_
_entity.id
_entity.type
_entity.pdbx_description
1 polymer ?
#
loop_
_entity_poly.entity_id
_entity_poly.type
_entity_poly.pdbx_seq_one_letter_code
_entity_poly.pdbx_strand_id
1 'polypeptide(L)'
;MKPTPLFKAVNTGSFIRRIFNTLVFTAFVSLSYAQTPLGTTKVFGSIDGVSIAGKVQSPSGQATPLQVVCLFEYTEGDLTSPTALPENLNGMVHVDKALRGLITDLRKSGKFAGHAYETLLITPAPGTIPAKKLLLIGLGDRTKFSADLMTDIGRIGMREALRLGVDSYSHASDLKDAGIDSPTGPVAQNVVKGAMEAYETDLYLHQKGMAPAPKVKKVTLLAGPAFFTVSGEAIEAYIKSRK
;
A
#
# COMPACT_ATOMS: atom_id res chain seq x y z
N MET A 1 91.42 10.31 -35.79
CA MET A 1 91.31 8.97 -36.42
C MET A 1 89.90 8.45 -36.22
N LYS A 2 89.18 8.12 -37.30
CA LYS A 2 88.02 7.22 -37.26
C LYS A 2 88.54 5.78 -37.18
N PRO A 3 87.82 4.83 -36.54
CA PRO A 3 86.81 4.07 -37.28
C PRO A 3 85.52 3.73 -36.48
N THR A 4 84.41 3.62 -37.22
CA THR A 4 83.20 2.79 -36.97
C THR A 4 83.45 1.40 -37.63
N PRO A 5 82.60 0.33 -37.58
CA PRO A 5 81.35 0.02 -36.85
C PRO A 5 81.28 -1.45 -36.30
N LEU A 6 80.15 -1.90 -35.68
CA LEU A 6 79.42 -3.14 -36.08
C LEU A 6 78.14 -3.45 -35.23
N PHE A 7 77.00 -3.40 -35.92
CA PHE A 7 75.76 -4.20 -35.92
C PHE A 7 75.34 -5.26 -34.85
N LYS A 8 74.00 -5.24 -34.61
CA LYS A 8 73.01 -6.31 -34.28
C LYS A 8 73.01 -6.87 -32.84
N ALA A 9 71.87 -7.15 -32.18
CA ALA A 9 70.57 -7.59 -32.70
C ALA A 9 69.37 -7.13 -31.83
N VAL A 10 68.22 -7.03 -32.49
CA VAL A 10 66.87 -6.98 -31.92
C VAL A 10 66.54 -8.33 -31.29
N ASN A 11 65.92 -8.34 -30.09
CA ASN A 11 65.00 -9.42 -29.76
C ASN A 11 63.79 -8.90 -28.97
N THR A 12 62.64 -8.99 -29.63
CA THR A 12 61.29 -8.76 -29.15
C THR A 12 60.88 -9.85 -28.16
N GLY A 13 60.54 -9.46 -26.93
CA GLY A 13 60.06 -10.37 -25.87
C GLY A 13 58.82 -9.82 -25.18
N SER A 14 57.67 -10.25 -25.70
CA SER A 14 56.29 -10.10 -25.21
C SER A 14 56.14 -10.02 -23.67
N PHE A 15 55.65 -8.88 -23.17
CA PHE A 15 55.19 -8.69 -21.80
C PHE A 15 53.70 -9.05 -21.70
N ILE A 16 53.36 -10.34 -21.51
CA ILE A 16 51.99 -10.76 -21.18
C ILE A 16 51.83 -10.71 -19.66
N ARG A 17 51.27 -9.60 -19.18
CA ARG A 17 50.84 -9.41 -17.79
C ARG A 17 49.52 -10.20 -17.61
N ARG A 18 49.59 -11.40 -17.05
CA ARG A 18 48.40 -12.19 -16.65
C ARG A 18 47.70 -11.50 -15.49
N ILE A 19 46.57 -10.84 -15.76
CA ILE A 19 45.61 -10.37 -14.76
C ILE A 19 44.67 -11.54 -14.45
N PHE A 20 44.77 -12.10 -13.25
CA PHE A 20 43.77 -13.03 -12.72
C PHE A 20 42.50 -12.23 -12.38
N ASN A 21 41.47 -12.38 -13.20
CA ASN A 21 40.16 -11.76 -12.97
C ASN A 21 39.27 -12.82 -12.28
N THR A 22 39.25 -12.83 -10.96
CA THR A 22 38.38 -13.73 -10.18
C THR A 22 36.96 -13.17 -10.19
N LEU A 23 36.13 -13.70 -11.09
CA LEU A 23 34.71 -13.36 -11.20
C LEU A 23 33.96 -14.06 -10.06
N VAL A 24 33.61 -13.32 -9.01
CA VAL A 24 32.72 -13.82 -7.95
C VAL A 24 31.28 -13.73 -8.45
N PHE A 25 30.71 -14.87 -8.84
CA PHE A 25 29.28 -15.01 -9.11
C PHE A 25 28.52 -15.09 -7.78
N THR A 26 27.95 -13.98 -7.32
CA THR A 26 26.92 -14.02 -6.26
C THR A 26 25.62 -14.54 -6.86
N ALA A 27 25.28 -15.79 -6.55
CA ALA A 27 23.96 -16.32 -6.85
C ALA A 27 22.92 -15.60 -5.98
N PHE A 28 22.08 -14.76 -6.59
CA PHE A 28 20.87 -14.25 -5.95
C PHE A 28 19.90 -15.42 -5.79
N VAL A 29 19.71 -15.89 -4.56
CA VAL A 29 18.64 -16.83 -4.22
C VAL A 29 17.34 -16.04 -4.22
N SER A 30 16.53 -16.19 -5.28
CA SER A 30 15.15 -15.70 -5.27
C SER A 30 14.35 -16.53 -4.27
N LEU A 31 14.09 -15.99 -3.07
CA LEU A 31 13.05 -16.55 -2.21
C LEU A 31 11.69 -16.34 -2.88
N SER A 32 11.19 -17.38 -3.54
CA SER A 32 9.80 -17.45 -3.96
C SER A 32 8.92 -17.58 -2.72
N TYR A 33 8.47 -16.45 -2.16
CA TYR A 33 7.41 -16.46 -1.15
C TYR A 33 6.15 -17.07 -1.78
N ALA A 34 5.60 -18.11 -1.15
CA ALA A 34 4.32 -18.68 -1.54
C ALA A 34 3.27 -17.57 -1.56
N GLN A 35 2.71 -17.30 -2.74
CA GLN A 35 1.73 -16.24 -2.92
C GLN A 35 0.38 -16.72 -2.36
N THR A 36 -0.26 -15.91 -1.54
CA THR A 36 -1.61 -16.24 -1.04
C THR A 36 -2.62 -16.09 -2.19
N PRO A 37 -3.48 -17.08 -2.46
CA PRO A 37 -4.42 -17.01 -3.58
C PRO A 37 -5.34 -15.78 -3.54
N LEU A 38 -5.70 -15.27 -4.73
CA LEU A 38 -6.71 -14.22 -4.85
C LEU A 38 -8.05 -14.69 -4.25
N GLY A 39 -8.72 -13.81 -3.52
CA GLY A 39 -9.98 -14.11 -2.83
C GLY A 39 -9.82 -14.75 -1.46
N THR A 40 -8.62 -15.20 -1.08
CA THR A 40 -8.36 -15.69 0.28
C THR A 40 -8.78 -14.64 1.30
N THR A 41 -9.63 -15.06 2.24
CA THR A 41 -10.20 -14.21 3.30
C THR A 41 -9.97 -14.88 4.64
N LYS A 42 -9.59 -14.09 5.66
CA LYS A 42 -9.45 -14.57 7.04
C LYS A 42 -9.96 -13.51 8.01
N VAL A 43 -10.70 -13.93 9.03
CA VAL A 43 -10.99 -13.09 10.20
C VAL A 43 -9.87 -13.28 11.21
N PHE A 44 -9.20 -12.20 11.60
CA PHE A 44 -8.07 -12.22 12.53
C PHE A 44 -8.53 -12.10 13.99
N GLY A 45 -9.71 -11.54 14.21
CA GLY A 45 -10.34 -11.45 15.52
C GLY A 45 -11.44 -10.40 15.55
N SER A 46 -11.78 -9.96 16.75
CA SER A 46 -12.72 -8.87 16.98
C SER A 46 -12.26 -7.96 18.11
N ILE A 47 -12.65 -6.69 18.01
CA ILE A 47 -12.43 -5.65 19.00
C ILE A 47 -13.76 -4.92 19.19
N ASP A 48 -14.29 -4.86 20.41
CA ASP A 48 -15.56 -4.18 20.75
C ASP A 48 -16.74 -4.56 19.84
N GLY A 49 -16.79 -5.84 19.44
CA GLY A 49 -17.81 -6.39 18.55
C GLY A 49 -17.58 -6.13 17.05
N VAL A 50 -16.51 -5.44 16.66
CA VAL A 50 -16.11 -5.22 15.26
C VAL A 50 -15.17 -6.34 14.82
N SER A 51 -15.56 -7.08 13.79
CA SER A 51 -14.71 -8.10 13.16
C SER A 51 -13.60 -7.45 12.33
N ILE A 52 -12.34 -7.83 12.59
CA ILE A 52 -11.19 -7.40 11.81
C ILE A 52 -10.77 -8.55 10.90
N ALA A 53 -10.85 -8.33 9.59
CA ALA A 53 -10.56 -9.32 8.58
C ALA A 53 -9.49 -8.85 7.60
N GLY A 54 -8.82 -9.80 6.96
CA GLY A 54 -7.95 -9.59 5.81
C GLY A 54 -8.55 -10.25 4.58
N LYS A 55 -8.30 -9.67 3.40
CA LYS A 55 -8.61 -10.30 2.13
C LYS A 55 -7.55 -10.01 1.07
N VAL A 56 -7.17 -11.04 0.31
CA VAL A 56 -6.36 -10.87 -0.90
C VAL A 56 -7.28 -10.43 -2.03
N GLN A 57 -7.35 -9.13 -2.28
CA GLN A 57 -8.23 -8.55 -3.30
C GLN A 57 -7.77 -7.15 -3.69
N SER A 58 -7.90 -6.79 -4.97
CA SER A 58 -7.74 -5.41 -5.42
C SER A 58 -8.95 -4.55 -5.02
N PRO A 59 -8.76 -3.28 -4.60
CA PRO A 59 -9.88 -2.40 -4.27
C PRO A 59 -10.90 -2.23 -5.40
N SER A 60 -10.49 -2.35 -6.67
CA SER A 60 -11.39 -2.26 -7.84
C SER A 60 -12.40 -3.41 -7.93
N GLY A 61 -12.10 -4.56 -7.32
CA GLY A 61 -12.96 -5.75 -7.33
C GLY A 61 -13.60 -6.08 -5.99
N GLN A 62 -13.45 -5.22 -4.97
CA GLN A 62 -13.94 -5.51 -3.62
C GLN A 62 -15.37 -5.01 -3.42
N ALA A 63 -16.32 -5.94 -3.26
CA ALA A 63 -17.69 -5.61 -2.90
C ALA A 63 -17.75 -5.20 -1.43
N THR A 64 -18.15 -3.96 -1.16
CA THR A 64 -18.20 -3.38 0.19
C THR A 64 -19.11 -2.15 0.20
N PRO A 65 -19.79 -1.82 1.33
CA PRO A 65 -20.54 -0.57 1.43
C PRO A 65 -19.66 0.67 1.26
N LEU A 66 -18.44 0.64 1.82
CA LEU A 66 -17.42 1.66 1.64
C LEU A 66 -16.07 0.99 1.33
N GLN A 67 -15.41 1.43 0.26
CA GLN A 67 -14.02 1.11 -0.05
C GLN A 67 -13.18 2.34 0.26
N VAL A 68 -12.13 2.17 1.05
CA VAL A 68 -11.12 3.20 1.29
C VAL A 68 -9.90 2.86 0.44
N VAL A 69 -9.37 3.86 -0.26
CA VAL A 69 -8.09 3.80 -0.98
C VAL A 69 -7.26 5.02 -0.60
N CYS A 70 -5.93 4.87 -0.64
CA CYS A 70 -5.04 5.93 -0.20
C CYS A 70 -4.11 6.38 -1.34
N LEU A 71 -3.81 7.67 -1.39
CA LEU A 71 -3.02 8.28 -2.48
C LEU A 71 -2.05 9.29 -1.89
N PHE A 72 -0.80 9.26 -2.33
CA PHE A 72 0.15 10.34 -2.06
C PHE A 72 -0.16 11.58 -2.90
N GLU A 73 0.56 12.66 -2.60
CA GLU A 73 0.54 13.87 -3.41
C GLU A 73 0.81 13.58 -4.88
N TYR A 74 0.01 14.23 -5.72
CA TYR A 74 0.03 14.05 -7.15
C TYR A 74 1.34 14.49 -7.79
N THR A 75 1.88 13.61 -8.62
CA THR A 75 2.87 13.95 -9.65
C THR A 75 2.40 13.34 -10.96
N GLU A 76 2.66 14.01 -12.09
CA GLU A 76 2.24 13.51 -13.40
C GLU A 76 2.75 12.08 -13.63
N GLY A 77 1.84 11.18 -14.00
CA GLY A 77 2.14 9.76 -14.26
C GLY A 77 2.48 8.90 -13.05
N ASP A 78 2.18 9.33 -11.82
CA ASP A 78 2.62 8.62 -10.61
C ASP A 78 2.08 7.20 -10.45
N LEU A 79 0.85 6.92 -10.88
CA LEU A 79 0.26 5.57 -10.86
C LEU A 79 0.97 4.60 -11.82
N THR A 80 1.70 5.13 -12.80
CA THR A 80 2.39 4.37 -13.84
C THR A 80 3.89 4.67 -13.87
N SER A 81 4.43 5.26 -12.80
CA SER A 81 5.84 5.63 -12.75
C SER A 81 6.72 4.37 -12.68
N PRO A 82 8.02 4.44 -13.02
CA PRO A 82 8.91 3.28 -12.91
C PRO A 82 9.05 2.72 -11.49
N THR A 83 8.73 3.51 -10.46
CA THR A 83 8.75 3.07 -9.06
C THR A 83 7.43 2.45 -8.62
N ALA A 84 6.33 2.75 -9.29
CA ALA A 84 5.02 2.18 -9.00
C ALA A 84 5.00 0.67 -9.29
N LEU A 85 4.04 -0.04 -8.69
CA LEU A 85 3.83 -1.44 -9.08
C LEU A 85 3.45 -1.53 -10.57
N PRO A 86 3.89 -2.59 -11.27
CA PRO A 86 3.43 -2.88 -12.63
C PRO A 86 1.90 -2.91 -12.70
N GLU A 87 1.34 -2.47 -13.82
CA GLU A 87 -0.11 -2.30 -14.00
C GLU A 87 -0.92 -3.51 -13.52
N ASN A 88 -0.51 -4.73 -13.89
CA ASN A 88 -1.22 -5.97 -13.55
C ASN A 88 -1.28 -6.26 -12.04
N LEU A 89 -0.47 -5.58 -11.22
CA LEU A 89 -0.41 -5.69 -9.76
C LEU A 89 -0.85 -4.41 -9.05
N ASN A 90 -1.12 -3.32 -9.78
CA ASN A 90 -1.38 -2.00 -9.21
C ASN A 90 -2.88 -1.78 -9.00
N GLY A 91 -3.32 -1.86 -7.74
CA GLY A 91 -4.72 -1.70 -7.37
C GLY A 91 -5.29 -0.34 -7.77
N MET A 92 -4.52 0.73 -7.60
CA MET A 92 -4.95 2.09 -7.94
C MET A 92 -5.10 2.31 -9.45
N VAL A 93 -4.22 1.73 -10.27
CA VAL A 93 -4.42 1.74 -11.73
C VAL A 93 -5.73 1.04 -12.10
N HIS A 94 -6.04 -0.10 -11.47
CA HIS A 94 -7.30 -0.81 -11.73
C HIS A 94 -8.52 -0.01 -11.28
N VAL A 95 -8.47 0.67 -10.13
CA VAL A 95 -9.58 1.52 -9.65
C VAL A 95 -9.79 2.68 -10.61
N ASP A 96 -8.74 3.39 -10.99
CA ASP A 96 -8.86 4.56 -11.87
C ASP A 96 -9.37 4.16 -13.27
N LYS A 97 -8.87 3.05 -13.84
CA LYS A 97 -9.39 2.50 -15.10
C LYS A 97 -10.86 2.12 -15.01
N ALA A 98 -11.29 1.47 -13.92
CA ALA A 98 -12.69 1.13 -13.71
C ALA A 98 -13.59 2.39 -13.61
N LEU A 99 -13.04 3.49 -13.10
CA LEU A 99 -13.69 4.80 -13.06
C LEU A 99 -13.41 5.67 -14.29
N ARG A 100 -12.88 5.09 -15.38
CA ARG A 100 -12.60 5.77 -16.66
C ARG A 100 -11.66 6.99 -16.51
N GLY A 101 -10.67 6.90 -15.63
CA GLY A 101 -9.65 7.93 -15.41
C GLY A 101 -10.07 9.08 -14.48
N LEU A 102 -11.21 8.95 -13.80
CA LEU A 102 -11.75 10.00 -12.93
C LEU A 102 -10.77 10.42 -11.82
N ILE A 103 -10.05 9.49 -11.20
CA ILE A 103 -9.12 9.82 -10.11
C ILE A 103 -7.95 10.62 -10.68
N THR A 104 -7.42 10.22 -11.83
CA THR A 104 -6.38 10.98 -12.51
C THR A 104 -6.86 12.38 -12.89
N ASP A 105 -8.08 12.51 -13.42
CA ASP A 105 -8.66 13.81 -13.78
C ASP A 105 -8.88 14.75 -12.57
N LEU A 106 -9.38 14.20 -11.46
CA LEU A 106 -9.53 14.94 -10.20
C LEU A 106 -8.18 15.48 -9.68
N ARG A 107 -7.12 14.67 -9.82
CA ARG A 107 -5.78 15.04 -9.38
C ARG A 107 -5.13 16.07 -10.30
N LYS A 108 -5.23 15.89 -11.62
CA LYS A 108 -4.77 16.86 -12.63
C LYS A 108 -5.46 18.22 -12.51
N SER A 109 -6.75 18.22 -12.19
CA SER A 109 -7.53 19.45 -12.02
C SER A 109 -7.37 20.10 -10.63
N GLY A 110 -6.55 19.53 -9.74
CA GLY A 110 -6.33 20.05 -8.39
C GLY A 110 -7.53 19.91 -7.45
N LYS A 111 -8.53 19.10 -7.80
CA LYS A 111 -9.72 18.83 -6.97
C LYS A 111 -9.46 17.80 -5.88
N PHE A 112 -8.39 17.03 -6.03
CA PHE A 112 -7.84 16.17 -4.99
C PHE A 112 -6.32 16.16 -5.13
N ALA A 113 -5.59 16.82 -4.24
CA ALA A 113 -4.13 16.93 -4.37
C ALA A 113 -3.39 15.71 -3.82
N GLY A 114 -4.00 14.99 -2.87
CA GLY A 114 -3.39 13.92 -2.11
C GLY A 114 -2.65 14.42 -0.85
N HIS A 115 -2.95 15.64 -0.38
CA HIS A 115 -2.36 16.18 0.84
C HIS A 115 -2.68 15.28 2.03
N ALA A 116 -1.80 15.24 3.03
CA ALA A 116 -2.02 14.40 4.21
C ALA A 116 -3.40 14.70 4.83
N TYR A 117 -4.19 13.64 5.01
CA TYR A 117 -5.55 13.67 5.58
C TYR A 117 -6.63 14.31 4.70
N GLU A 118 -6.32 14.71 3.47
CA GLU A 118 -7.33 15.13 2.50
C GLU A 118 -8.30 13.97 2.23
N THR A 119 -9.59 14.25 2.14
CA THR A 119 -10.60 13.22 1.87
C THR A 119 -11.51 13.62 0.73
N LEU A 120 -11.88 12.64 -0.10
CA LEU A 120 -12.89 12.83 -1.14
C LEU A 120 -13.75 11.58 -1.26
N LEU A 121 -15.07 11.75 -1.11
CA LEU A 121 -16.03 10.67 -1.24
C LEU A 121 -16.63 10.65 -2.65
N ILE A 122 -16.51 9.52 -3.32
CA ILE A 122 -17.05 9.24 -4.65
C ILE A 122 -18.18 8.22 -4.51
N THR A 123 -19.26 8.44 -5.26
CA THR A 123 -20.31 7.43 -5.49
C THR A 123 -20.09 6.85 -6.88
N PRO A 124 -19.55 5.62 -7.00
CA PRO A 124 -19.31 5.03 -8.31
C PRO A 124 -20.61 4.83 -9.09
N ALA A 125 -20.56 4.99 -10.41
CA ALA A 125 -21.69 4.63 -11.25
C ALA A 125 -21.93 3.11 -11.20
N PRO A 126 -23.18 2.64 -11.33
CA PRO A 126 -23.46 1.20 -11.37
C PRO A 126 -22.60 0.48 -12.40
N GLY A 127 -21.98 -0.64 -12.00
CA GLY A 127 -21.16 -1.47 -12.87
C GLY A 127 -19.71 -1.01 -13.07
N THR A 128 -19.25 0.10 -12.47
CA THR A 128 -17.83 0.49 -12.56
C THR A 128 -16.97 -0.29 -11.57
N ILE A 129 -17.28 -0.21 -10.28
CA ILE A 129 -16.68 -1.03 -9.21
C ILE A 129 -17.80 -1.55 -8.31
N PRO A 130 -17.60 -2.69 -7.61
CA PRO A 130 -18.64 -3.28 -6.77
C PRO A 130 -18.81 -2.57 -5.42
N ALA A 131 -17.91 -1.65 -5.06
CA ALA A 131 -18.06 -0.82 -3.87
C ALA A 131 -19.18 0.22 -4.04
N LYS A 132 -20.05 0.38 -3.04
CA LYS A 132 -21.18 1.35 -3.11
C LYS A 132 -20.72 2.80 -2.96
N LYS A 133 -19.63 3.01 -2.21
CA LYS A 133 -18.94 4.29 -2.00
C LYS A 133 -17.43 4.04 -2.06
N LEU A 134 -16.69 5.01 -2.60
CA LEU A 134 -15.23 5.02 -2.61
C LEU A 134 -14.74 6.27 -1.89
N LEU A 135 -13.95 6.11 -0.85
CA LEU A 135 -13.28 7.20 -0.15
C LEU A 135 -11.81 7.22 -0.56
N LEU A 136 -11.36 8.36 -1.08
CA LEU A 136 -9.94 8.66 -1.24
C LEU A 136 -9.45 9.30 0.05
N ILE A 137 -8.27 8.89 0.53
CA ILE A 137 -7.56 9.55 1.63
C ILE A 137 -6.15 9.92 1.16
N GLY A 138 -5.78 11.18 1.33
CA GLY A 138 -4.46 11.69 1.00
C GLY A 138 -3.43 11.31 2.07
N LEU A 139 -2.25 10.87 1.61
CA LEU A 139 -1.12 10.46 2.44
C LEU A 139 -0.03 11.55 2.54
N GLY A 140 -0.15 12.62 1.75
CA GLY A 140 0.81 13.71 1.70
C GLY A 140 2.04 13.39 0.85
N ASP A 141 3.16 14.03 1.21
CA ASP A 141 4.45 13.87 0.56
C ASP A 141 5.00 12.45 0.77
N ARG A 142 5.16 11.72 -0.33
CA ARG A 142 5.63 10.33 -0.33
C ARG A 142 7.03 10.15 0.27
N THR A 143 7.87 11.17 0.20
CA THR A 143 9.24 11.13 0.74
C THR A 143 9.28 11.23 2.27
N LYS A 144 8.16 11.64 2.88
CA LYS A 144 8.00 11.80 4.33
C LYS A 144 7.16 10.69 4.95
N PHE A 145 6.83 9.66 4.19
CA PHE A 145 6.01 8.56 4.68
C PHE A 145 6.64 7.90 5.91
N SER A 146 5.80 7.69 6.93
CA SER A 146 6.10 6.84 8.08
C SER A 146 4.91 5.91 8.34
N ALA A 147 5.17 4.74 8.92
CA ALA A 147 4.09 3.82 9.27
C ALA A 147 3.12 4.42 10.32
N ASP A 148 3.56 5.37 11.14
CA ASP A 148 2.75 6.01 12.18
C ASP A 148 1.60 6.84 11.59
N LEU A 149 1.81 7.44 10.42
CA LEU A 149 0.76 8.13 9.65
C LEU A 149 -0.49 7.25 9.50
N MET A 150 -0.30 5.93 9.37
CA MET A 150 -1.39 5.00 9.10
C MET A 150 -2.37 4.85 10.28
N THR A 151 -1.98 5.23 11.50
CA THR A 151 -2.92 5.35 12.62
C THR A 151 -3.93 6.47 12.37
N ASP A 152 -3.48 7.63 11.91
CA ASP A 152 -4.42 8.72 11.58
C ASP A 152 -5.30 8.35 10.38
N ILE A 153 -4.74 7.70 9.37
CA ILE A 153 -5.48 7.22 8.20
C ILE A 153 -6.53 6.19 8.58
N GLY A 154 -6.20 5.24 9.46
CA GLY A 154 -7.16 4.29 10.03
C GLY A 154 -8.30 5.00 10.77
N ARG A 155 -7.97 6.04 11.55
CA ARG A 155 -8.95 6.85 12.28
C ARG A 155 -9.89 7.61 11.36
N ILE A 156 -9.36 8.19 10.28
CA ILE A 156 -10.16 8.88 9.26
C ILE A 156 -11.11 7.89 8.58
N GLY A 157 -10.60 6.74 8.12
CA GLY A 157 -11.41 5.72 7.46
C GLY A 157 -12.59 5.24 8.30
N MET A 158 -12.38 4.97 9.60
CA MET A 158 -13.46 4.59 10.50
C MET A 158 -14.45 5.75 10.75
N ARG A 159 -13.97 6.97 10.97
CA ARG A 159 -14.85 8.14 11.19
C ARG A 159 -15.79 8.37 10.01
N GLU A 160 -15.26 8.28 8.79
CA GLU A 160 -16.08 8.39 7.58
C GLU A 160 -17.08 7.24 7.44
N ALA A 161 -16.67 6.00 7.75
CA ALA A 161 -17.58 4.86 7.77
C ALA A 161 -18.74 5.04 8.77
N LEU A 162 -18.44 5.54 9.97
CA LEU A 162 -19.43 5.81 11.02
C LEU A 162 -20.40 6.93 10.61
N ARG A 163 -19.89 8.03 10.06
CA ARG A 163 -20.71 9.15 9.53
C ARG A 163 -21.64 8.71 8.42
N LEU A 164 -21.16 7.83 7.54
CA LEU A 164 -21.98 7.24 6.47
C LEU A 164 -22.99 6.20 6.98
N GLY A 165 -22.84 5.75 8.23
CA GLY A 165 -23.72 4.75 8.84
C GLY A 165 -23.65 3.37 8.17
N VAL A 166 -22.51 3.03 7.56
CA VAL A 166 -22.31 1.71 6.95
C VAL A 166 -22.06 0.64 8.03
N ASP A 167 -22.43 -0.60 7.74
CA ASP A 167 -22.17 -1.75 8.62
C ASP A 167 -20.77 -2.33 8.45
N SER A 168 -20.07 -1.98 7.37
CA SER A 168 -18.77 -2.51 7.05
C SER A 168 -18.04 -1.64 6.03
N TYR A 169 -16.71 -1.72 6.05
CA TYR A 169 -15.87 -1.13 5.01
C TYR A 169 -14.64 -1.97 4.74
N SER A 170 -14.02 -1.72 3.60
CA SER A 170 -12.73 -2.30 3.22
C SER A 170 -11.69 -1.21 3.06
N HIS A 171 -10.44 -1.49 3.39
CA HIS A 171 -9.34 -0.53 3.38
C HIS A 171 -8.18 -1.08 2.56
N ALA A 172 -7.79 -0.37 1.51
CA ALA A 172 -6.53 -0.54 0.83
C ALA A 172 -5.65 0.69 1.12
N SER A 173 -4.42 0.44 1.58
CA SER A 173 -3.48 1.52 1.89
C SER A 173 -2.63 1.94 0.69
N ASP A 174 -2.60 1.12 -0.37
CA ASP A 174 -2.03 1.41 -1.69
C ASP A 174 -0.59 1.98 -1.70
N LEU A 175 0.17 1.74 -0.63
CA LEU A 175 1.53 2.27 -0.47
C LEU A 175 2.48 1.70 -1.53
N LYS A 176 2.38 0.38 -1.76
CA LYS A 176 3.21 -0.33 -2.74
C LYS A 176 2.82 0.08 -4.16
N ASP A 177 1.55 0.38 -4.43
CA ASP A 177 1.08 0.89 -5.71
C ASP A 177 1.80 2.20 -6.09
N ALA A 178 2.16 3.03 -5.11
CA ALA A 178 2.94 4.25 -5.29
C ALA A 178 4.48 4.05 -5.25
N GLY A 179 4.94 2.80 -5.11
CA GLY A 179 6.36 2.45 -5.05
C GLY A 179 7.02 2.60 -3.68
N ILE A 180 6.22 2.73 -2.61
CA ILE A 180 6.76 2.87 -1.25
C ILE A 180 7.11 1.50 -0.69
N ASP A 181 8.38 1.31 -0.34
CA ASP A 181 8.81 0.14 0.42
C ASP A 181 8.45 0.27 1.91
N SER A 182 7.17 0.14 2.21
CA SER A 182 6.65 0.27 3.57
C SER A 182 6.80 -1.02 4.39
N PRO A 183 6.97 -0.92 5.73
CA PRO A 183 6.90 -2.07 6.63
C PRO A 183 5.44 -2.55 6.78
N THR A 184 5.08 -3.60 6.05
CA THR A 184 3.70 -4.08 5.89
C THR A 184 2.99 -4.41 7.21
N GLY A 185 3.63 -5.13 8.13
CA GLY A 185 3.03 -5.49 9.43
C GLY A 185 2.64 -4.25 10.26
N PRO A 186 3.59 -3.36 10.57
CA PRO A 186 3.32 -2.09 11.27
C PRO A 186 2.24 -1.23 10.60
N VAL A 187 2.23 -1.13 9.26
CA VAL A 187 1.17 -0.41 8.53
C VAL A 187 -0.21 -1.01 8.82
N ALA A 188 -0.37 -2.33 8.65
CA ALA A 188 -1.64 -3.01 8.87
C ALA A 188 -2.12 -2.87 10.32
N GLN A 189 -1.21 -3.05 11.29
CA GLN A 189 -1.48 -2.82 12.70
C GLN A 189 -1.94 -1.39 12.97
N ASN A 190 -1.23 -0.39 12.44
CA ASN A 190 -1.53 1.02 12.69
C ASN A 190 -2.87 1.44 12.11
N VAL A 191 -3.26 0.93 10.94
CA VAL A 191 -4.61 1.14 10.37
C VAL A 191 -5.67 0.60 11.32
N VAL A 192 -5.53 -0.65 11.80
CA VAL A 192 -6.51 -1.25 12.74
C VAL A 192 -6.54 -0.49 14.06
N LYS A 193 -5.38 -0.09 14.58
CA LYS A 193 -5.27 0.72 15.81
C LYS A 193 -6.08 2.01 15.69
N GLY A 194 -5.80 2.81 14.67
CA GLY A 194 -6.50 4.08 14.46
C GLY A 194 -8.00 3.93 14.21
N ALA A 195 -8.37 2.90 13.45
CA ALA A 195 -9.77 2.59 13.20
C ALA A 195 -10.51 2.28 14.51
N MET A 196 -9.95 1.46 15.39
CA MET A 196 -10.61 1.13 16.65
C MET A 196 -10.61 2.28 17.65
N GLU A 197 -9.57 3.11 17.70
CA GLU A 197 -9.59 4.34 18.52
C GLU A 197 -10.74 5.29 18.11
N ALA A 198 -11.02 5.44 16.81
CA ALA A 198 -12.18 6.19 16.32
C ALA A 198 -13.51 5.53 16.73
N TYR A 199 -13.61 4.22 16.60
CA TYR A 199 -14.82 3.47 16.95
C TYR A 199 -15.13 3.56 18.45
N GLU A 200 -14.13 3.42 19.30
CA GLU A 200 -14.25 3.56 20.75
C GLU A 200 -14.66 4.97 21.16
N THR A 201 -14.17 5.99 20.45
CA THR A 201 -14.62 7.38 20.65
C THR A 201 -16.12 7.50 20.36
N ASP A 202 -16.61 6.90 19.27
CA ASP A 202 -18.03 6.95 18.89
C ASP A 202 -18.90 6.14 19.86
N LEU A 203 -18.41 4.99 20.35
CA LEU A 203 -19.04 4.24 21.45
C LEU A 203 -19.16 5.09 22.72
N TYR A 204 -18.09 5.79 23.10
CA TYR A 204 -18.11 6.68 24.26
C TYR A 204 -19.15 7.80 24.09
N LEU A 205 -19.17 8.46 22.93
CA LEU A 205 -20.17 9.50 22.62
C LEU A 205 -21.59 8.93 22.64
N HIS A 206 -21.80 7.72 22.13
CA HIS A 206 -23.10 7.04 22.19
C HIS A 206 -23.56 6.79 23.63
N GLN A 207 -22.67 6.30 24.50
CA GLN A 207 -22.96 6.10 25.93
C GLN A 207 -23.30 7.41 26.65
N LYS A 208 -22.84 8.56 26.14
CA LYS A 208 -23.19 9.90 26.64
C LYS A 208 -24.45 10.49 25.98
N GLY A 209 -25.11 9.76 25.09
CA GLY A 209 -26.26 10.27 24.34
C GLY A 209 -25.92 11.33 23.30
N MET A 210 -24.64 11.44 22.91
CA MET A 210 -24.13 12.46 21.99
C MET A 210 -23.86 11.95 20.57
N ALA A 211 -24.04 10.64 20.33
CA ALA A 211 -23.94 10.02 19.02
C ALA A 211 -24.93 8.84 18.89
N PRO A 212 -25.36 8.50 17.67
CA PRO A 212 -26.07 7.25 17.43
C PRO A 212 -25.18 6.04 17.75
N ALA A 213 -25.79 4.86 17.93
CA ALA A 213 -25.03 3.64 18.13
C ALA A 213 -24.16 3.33 16.89
N PRO A 214 -22.86 3.01 17.06
CA PRO A 214 -21.99 2.64 15.94
C PRO A 214 -22.50 1.43 15.15
N LYS A 215 -22.71 1.63 13.84
CA LYS A 215 -23.22 0.58 12.95
C LYS A 215 -22.14 -0.35 12.40
N VAL A 216 -20.90 0.11 12.30
CA VAL A 216 -19.80 -0.68 11.74
C VAL A 216 -19.59 -1.94 12.57
N LYS A 217 -19.69 -3.11 11.94
CA LYS A 217 -19.45 -4.45 12.50
C LYS A 217 -18.28 -5.18 11.87
N LYS A 218 -17.75 -4.70 10.74
CA LYS A 218 -16.62 -5.34 10.06
C LYS A 218 -15.70 -4.35 9.35
N VAL A 219 -14.40 -4.53 9.55
CA VAL A 219 -13.34 -3.87 8.79
C VAL A 219 -12.54 -4.93 8.04
N THR A 220 -12.37 -4.77 6.74
CA THR A 220 -11.55 -5.68 5.93
C THR A 220 -10.33 -4.96 5.37
N LEU A 221 -9.13 -5.34 5.79
CA LEU A 221 -7.89 -4.85 5.19
C LEU A 221 -7.59 -5.66 3.92
N LEU A 222 -7.38 -4.95 2.81
CA LEU A 222 -6.98 -5.55 1.56
C LEU A 222 -5.45 -5.64 1.51
N ALA A 223 -4.94 -6.78 1.06
CA ALA A 223 -3.51 -7.02 0.93
C ALA A 223 -3.18 -7.70 -0.40
N GLY A 224 -2.00 -7.41 -0.92
CA GLY A 224 -1.43 -8.20 -2.02
C GLY A 224 -1.12 -9.64 -1.58
N PRO A 225 -1.12 -10.62 -2.50
CA PRO A 225 -0.83 -12.03 -2.21
C PRO A 225 0.42 -12.30 -1.34
N ALA A 226 1.50 -11.55 -1.58
CA ALA A 226 2.76 -11.67 -0.84
C ALA A 226 2.72 -11.11 0.59
N PHE A 227 1.75 -10.25 0.88
CA PHE A 227 1.70 -9.42 2.09
C PHE A 227 0.62 -9.85 3.08
N PHE A 228 -0.28 -10.76 2.66
CA PHE A 228 -1.43 -11.18 3.44
C PHE A 228 -1.04 -11.79 4.80
N THR A 229 -0.10 -12.73 4.82
CA THR A 229 0.31 -13.44 6.04
C THR A 229 0.94 -12.49 7.05
N VAL A 230 1.95 -11.71 6.64
CA VAL A 230 2.65 -10.77 7.54
C VAL A 230 1.73 -9.67 8.07
N SER A 231 0.78 -9.19 7.24
CA SER A 231 -0.24 -8.24 7.70
C SER A 231 -1.15 -8.88 8.76
N GLY A 232 -1.60 -10.10 8.49
CA GLY A 232 -2.48 -10.85 9.40
C GLY A 232 -1.84 -11.14 10.75
N GLU A 233 -0.59 -11.58 10.76
CA GLU A 233 0.17 -11.84 11.99
C GLU A 233 0.31 -10.59 12.85
N ALA A 234 0.61 -9.44 12.26
CA ALA A 234 0.69 -8.16 12.98
C ALA A 234 -0.66 -7.73 13.57
N ILE A 235 -1.75 -7.89 12.81
CA ILE A 235 -3.11 -7.61 13.28
C ILE A 235 -3.48 -8.54 14.44
N GLU A 236 -3.21 -9.84 14.32
CA GLU A 236 -3.49 -10.81 15.39
C GLU A 236 -2.69 -10.50 16.66
N ALA A 237 -1.41 -10.12 16.52
CA ALA A 237 -0.58 -9.71 17.65
C ALA A 237 -1.16 -8.47 18.35
N TYR A 238 -1.57 -7.45 17.59
CA TYR A 238 -2.22 -6.26 18.13
C TYR A 238 -3.55 -6.56 18.85
N ILE A 239 -4.39 -7.43 18.27
CA ILE A 239 -5.65 -7.85 18.91
C ILE A 239 -5.36 -8.58 20.23
N LYS A 240 -4.33 -9.44 20.25
CA LYS A 240 -3.92 -10.15 21.48
C LYS A 240 -3.38 -9.21 22.55
N SER A 241 -2.64 -8.16 22.19
CA SER A 241 -2.08 -7.20 23.16
C SER A 241 -3.12 -6.30 23.82
N ARG A 242 -4.38 -6.36 23.36
CA ARG A 242 -5.50 -5.60 23.90
C ARG A 242 -6.37 -6.36 24.91
N LYS A 243 -6.13 -7.65 25.09
CA LYS A 243 -6.80 -8.49 26.09
C LYS A 243 -6.03 -8.44 27.39
#